data_AF-C7NU85-F1
#
_entry.id   AF-C7NU85-F1
#
_cell.length_a   1.000
_cell.length_b   1.000
_cell.length_c   1.000
_cell.angle_alpha   90.00
_cell.angle_beta   90.00
_cell.angle_gamma   90.00
#
_symmetry.space_group_name_H-M   'P 1'
#
loop_
_entity.id
_entity.type
_entity.pdbx_description
1 polymer ?
#
loop_
_entity_poly.entity_id
_entity_poly.type
_entity_poly.pdbx_seq_one_letter_code
_entity_poly.pdbx_strand_id
1 'polypeptide(L)'
;MEKRIDLNDAFVSPFFVLASGVQAKLFELVLFGLDFSKSVMVIGSGPAAITISAAKIISILAIVVAIGTNKPDLDSMGAVQTWTAIATIGLVLAPPFSPMLEALIQSSAIAGIIALVVQSAGFYTLSYLG
;
A
#
# COMPACT_ATOMS: atom_id res chain seq x y z
N MET A 1 0.03 25.28 9.68
CA MET A 1 0.66 24.44 8.65
C MET A 1 -0.44 24.10 7.65
N GLU A 2 -0.24 24.43 6.38
CA GLU A 2 -1.28 24.24 5.36
C GLU A 2 -1.37 22.76 5.02
N LYS A 3 -2.52 22.15 5.32
CA LYS A 3 -2.85 20.78 4.92
C LYS A 3 -2.91 20.71 3.40
N ARG A 4 -1.82 20.34 2.76
CA ARG A 4 -1.68 20.22 1.30
C ARG A 4 -0.87 18.97 1.02
N ILE A 5 -1.22 18.27 -0.06
CA ILE A 5 -0.39 17.17 -0.56
C ILE A 5 0.96 17.77 -0.97
N ASP A 6 2.06 17.28 -0.39
CA ASP A 6 3.40 17.69 -0.78
C ASP A 6 3.63 17.28 -2.25
N LEU A 7 4.38 18.10 -2.99
CA LEU A 7 4.83 17.79 -4.34
C LEU A 7 5.55 16.43 -4.40
N ASN A 8 6.28 16.07 -3.33
CA ASN A 8 6.91 14.77 -3.19
C ASN A 8 5.88 13.62 -3.20
N ASP A 9 4.76 13.79 -2.51
CA ASP A 9 3.70 12.78 -2.46
C ASP A 9 2.94 12.72 -3.77
N ALA A 10 2.71 13.87 -4.43
CA ALA A 10 2.11 13.91 -5.74
C ALA A 10 2.95 13.17 -6.79
N PHE A 11 4.28 13.19 -6.64
CA PHE A 11 5.18 12.42 -7.49
C PHE A 11 5.19 10.93 -7.15
N VAL A 12 5.10 10.57 -5.88
CA VAL A 12 5.19 9.19 -5.40
C VAL A 12 3.85 8.43 -5.47
N SER A 13 2.73 9.13 -5.42
CA SER A 13 1.39 8.53 -5.41
C SER A 13 1.07 7.65 -6.63
N PRO A 14 1.47 7.97 -7.88
CA PRO A 14 1.21 7.08 -9.01
C PRO A 14 1.97 5.76 -8.88
N PHE A 15 3.17 5.78 -8.32
CA PHE A 15 3.95 4.56 -8.07
C PHE A 15 3.30 3.70 -6.98
N PHE A 16 2.77 4.33 -5.94
CA PHE A 16 2.02 3.62 -4.90
C PHE A 16 0.77 2.94 -5.50
N VAL A 17 -0.05 3.69 -6.26
CA VAL A 17 -1.27 3.17 -6.87
C VAL A 17 -0.97 2.03 -7.84
N LEU A 18 0.07 2.18 -8.69
CA LEU A 18 0.49 1.13 -9.61
C LEU A 18 0.94 -0.13 -8.87
N ALA A 19 1.78 0.03 -7.84
CA ALA A 19 2.27 -1.07 -7.03
C ALA A 19 1.14 -1.77 -6.25
N SER A 20 0.16 -1.02 -5.74
CA SER A 20 -1.05 -1.57 -5.11
C SER A 20 -1.90 -2.35 -6.11
N GLY A 21 -2.02 -1.87 -7.36
CA GLY A 21 -2.74 -2.57 -8.42
C GLY A 21 -2.13 -3.92 -8.78
N VAL A 22 -0.79 -3.98 -8.85
CA VAL A 22 -0.04 -5.24 -9.05
C VAL A 22 -0.25 -6.19 -7.85
N GLN A 23 -0.19 -5.68 -6.62
CA GLN A 23 -0.42 -6.49 -5.42
C GLN A 23 -1.86 -7.03 -5.33
N ALA A 24 -2.85 -6.27 -5.79
CA ALA A 24 -4.23 -6.71 -5.90
C ALA A 24 -4.47 -7.66 -7.09
N LYS A 25 -3.43 -8.02 -7.85
CA LYS A 25 -3.50 -8.84 -9.07
C LYS A 25 -4.46 -8.29 -10.13
N LEU A 26 -4.65 -6.96 -10.16
CA LEU A 26 -5.50 -6.31 -11.17
C LEU A 26 -4.85 -6.30 -12.55
N PHE A 27 -3.52 -6.22 -12.58
CA PHE A 27 -2.72 -6.27 -13.78
C PHE A 27 -1.31 -6.76 -13.45
N GLU A 28 -0.61 -7.26 -14.45
CA GLU A 28 0.82 -7.59 -14.36
C GLU A 28 1.65 -6.39 -14.83
N LEU A 29 2.75 -6.13 -14.13
CA LEU A 29 3.71 -5.11 -14.52
C LEU A 29 5.06 -5.77 -14.78
N VAL A 30 5.45 -5.81 -16.04
CA VAL A 30 6.75 -6.34 -16.48
C VAL A 30 7.56 -5.21 -17.10
N LEU A 31 8.66 -4.83 -16.46
CA LEU A 31 9.58 -3.80 -16.95
C LEU A 31 10.97 -4.40 -17.08
N PHE A 32 11.60 -4.23 -18.25
CA PHE A 32 12.95 -4.76 -18.53
C PHE A 32 13.10 -6.27 -18.26
N GLY A 33 12.02 -7.05 -18.45
CA GLY A 33 11.99 -8.49 -18.17
C GLY A 33 11.82 -8.86 -16.69
N LEU A 34 11.66 -7.88 -15.79
CA LEU A 34 11.34 -8.10 -14.38
C LEU A 34 9.83 -8.03 -14.17
N ASP A 35 9.25 -9.09 -13.65
CA ASP A 35 7.86 -9.14 -13.19
C ASP A 35 7.77 -8.63 -11.75
N PHE A 36 7.01 -7.56 -11.55
CA PHE A 36 6.89 -6.86 -10.28
C PHE A 36 5.94 -7.56 -9.29
N SER A 37 5.11 -8.48 -9.78
CA SER A 37 4.24 -9.31 -8.96
C SER A 37 4.98 -10.49 -8.34
N LYS A 38 6.08 -10.92 -8.98
CA LYS A 38 6.86 -12.08 -8.56
C LYS A 38 7.48 -11.87 -7.18
N SER A 39 7.34 -12.90 -6.34
CA SER A 39 8.01 -12.95 -5.04
C SER A 39 9.53 -12.96 -5.21
N VAL A 40 10.20 -12.05 -4.50
CA VAL A 40 11.65 -11.97 -4.37
C VAL A 40 12.10 -12.61 -3.06
N MET A 41 11.28 -12.53 -2.01
CA MET A 41 11.55 -13.11 -0.70
C MET A 41 10.24 -13.56 -0.04
N VAL A 42 10.29 -14.68 0.68
CA VAL A 42 9.18 -15.16 1.51
C VAL A 42 9.70 -15.32 2.93
N ILE A 43 9.05 -14.66 3.89
CA ILE A 43 9.38 -14.74 5.31
C ILE A 43 8.32 -15.57 6.01
N GLY A 44 8.76 -16.64 6.68
CA GLY A 44 7.89 -17.57 7.39
C GLY A 44 7.38 -18.72 6.51
N SER A 45 6.38 -19.44 7.01
CA SER A 45 5.78 -20.60 6.34
C SER A 45 4.26 -20.65 6.56
N GLY A 46 3.55 -21.30 5.64
CA GLY A 46 2.09 -21.46 5.70
C GLY A 46 1.30 -20.24 5.19
N PRO A 47 -0.03 -20.20 5.44
CA PRO A 47 -0.92 -19.15 4.93
C PRO A 47 -0.64 -17.74 5.44
N ALA A 48 0.18 -17.62 6.49
CA ALA A 48 0.61 -16.35 7.07
C ALA A 48 2.00 -15.91 6.59
N ALA A 49 2.59 -16.62 5.62
CA ALA A 49 3.90 -16.27 5.10
C ALA A 49 3.87 -14.89 4.40
N ILE A 50 4.80 -14.02 4.80
CA ILE A 50 4.90 -12.68 4.22
C ILE A 50 5.68 -12.80 2.92
N THR A 51 5.00 -12.56 1.81
CA THR A 51 5.61 -12.53 0.47
C THR A 51 6.05 -11.09 0.17
N ILE A 52 7.32 -10.90 -0.18
CA ILE A 52 7.91 -9.63 -0.58
C ILE A 52 8.16 -9.66 -2.08
N SER A 53 7.46 -8.80 -2.81
CA SER A 53 7.64 -8.56 -4.25
C SER A 53 8.20 -7.16 -4.50
N ALA A 54 8.67 -6.89 -5.72
CA ALA A 54 9.12 -5.55 -6.10
C ALA A 54 7.99 -4.51 -5.96
N ALA A 55 6.75 -4.88 -6.32
CA ALA A 55 5.58 -4.03 -6.09
C ALA A 55 5.42 -3.69 -4.60
N LYS A 56 5.50 -4.67 -3.70
CA LYS A 56 5.40 -4.42 -2.26
C LYS A 56 6.50 -3.48 -1.76
N ILE A 57 7.74 -3.67 -2.21
CA ILE A 57 8.86 -2.79 -1.86
C ILE A 57 8.58 -1.35 -2.28
N ILE A 58 8.07 -1.13 -3.50
CA ILE A 58 7.72 0.20 -4.01
C ILE A 58 6.61 0.84 -3.18
N SER A 59 5.55 0.10 -2.85
CA SER A 59 4.48 0.62 -1.98
C SER A 59 4.99 1.00 -0.59
N ILE A 60 5.90 0.22 0.00
CA ILE A 60 6.52 0.53 1.30
C ILE A 60 7.37 1.79 1.19
N LEU A 61 8.24 1.88 0.17
CA LEU A 61 9.08 3.06 -0.05
C LEU A 61 8.23 4.32 -0.24
N ALA A 62 7.12 4.20 -0.96
CA ALA A 62 6.19 5.30 -1.16
C ALA A 62 5.59 5.79 0.16
N ILE A 63 5.16 4.88 1.05
CA ILE A 63 4.69 5.23 2.39
C ILE A 63 5.80 5.89 3.22
N VAL A 64 7.02 5.37 3.16
CA VAL A 64 8.17 5.93 3.90
C VAL A 64 8.47 7.35 3.44
N VAL A 65 8.43 7.60 2.12
CA VAL A 65 8.58 8.97 1.58
C VAL A 65 7.47 9.85 2.14
N ALA A 66 6.21 9.44 2.01
CA ALA A 66 5.07 10.25 2.48
C ALA A 66 5.15 10.58 3.97
N ILE A 67 5.50 9.62 4.83
CA ILE A 67 5.67 9.87 6.28
C ILE A 67 6.90 10.78 6.53
N GLY A 68 7.99 10.56 5.81
CA GLY A 68 9.23 11.30 5.99
C GLY A 68 9.16 12.77 5.54
N THR A 69 8.39 13.05 4.49
CA THR A 69 8.18 14.41 3.95
C THR A 69 7.15 15.18 4.77
N ASN A 70 6.01 14.54 5.07
CA ASN A 70 4.91 15.16 5.80
C ASN A 70 5.15 15.31 7.29
N LYS A 71 6.01 14.46 7.88
CA LYS A 71 6.31 14.45 9.33
C LYS A 71 5.02 14.59 10.16
N PRO A 72 4.04 13.68 9.98
CA PRO A 72 2.77 13.78 10.67
C PRO A 72 3.01 13.84 12.18
N ASP A 73 2.35 14.77 12.85
CA ASP A 73 2.42 14.91 14.31
C ASP A 73 1.61 13.78 14.96
N LEU A 74 2.26 12.62 15.11
CA LEU A 74 1.68 11.37 15.59
C LEU A 74 1.06 11.49 17.00
N ASP A 75 1.59 12.40 17.81
CA ASP A 75 1.12 12.63 19.18
C ASP A 75 -0.18 13.45 19.22
N SER A 76 -0.45 14.22 18.16
CA SER A 76 -1.67 15.01 18.00
C SER A 76 -2.81 14.27 17.26
N MET A 77 -2.54 13.07 16.75
CA MET A 77 -3.50 12.33 15.93
C MET A 77 -4.66 11.80 16.78
N GLY A 78 -5.89 12.06 16.33
CA GLY A 78 -7.08 11.45 16.92
C GLY A 78 -7.11 9.94 16.65
N ALA A 79 -7.83 9.20 17.50
CA ALA A 79 -7.89 7.72 17.42
C ALA A 79 -8.22 7.17 16.02
N VAL A 80 -9.11 7.83 15.27
CA VAL A 80 -9.49 7.43 13.91
C VAL A 80 -8.30 7.58 12.94
N GLN A 81 -7.57 8.69 13.02
CA GLN A 81 -6.43 8.95 12.14
C GLN A 81 -5.29 7.97 12.41
N THR A 82 -5.01 7.70 13.69
CA THR A 82 -4.01 6.72 14.11
C THR A 82 -4.36 5.33 13.58
N TRP A 83 -5.63 4.93 13.69
CA TRP A 83 -6.11 3.67 13.13
C TRP A 83 -6.00 3.61 11.61
N THR A 84 -6.34 4.69 10.90
CA THR A 84 -6.19 4.74 9.44
C THR A 84 -4.73 4.59 9.02
N ALA A 85 -3.81 5.24 9.72
CA ALA A 85 -2.38 5.12 9.46
C ALA A 85 -1.87 3.69 9.67
N ILE A 86 -2.17 3.09 10.83
CA ILE A 86 -1.79 1.72 11.16
C ILE A 86 -2.38 0.73 10.17
N ALA A 87 -3.68 0.86 9.85
CA ALA A 87 -4.36 -0.03 8.92
C ALA A 87 -3.77 0.07 7.50
N THR A 88 -3.44 1.28 7.03
CA THR A 88 -2.84 1.47 5.70
C THR A 88 -1.47 0.81 5.62
N ILE A 89 -0.61 1.06 6.61
CA ILE A 89 0.73 0.45 6.68
C ILE A 89 0.61 -1.07 6.76
N GLY A 90 -0.27 -1.57 7.63
CA GLY A 90 -0.50 -2.99 7.81
C GLY A 90 -1.00 -3.68 6.54
N LEU A 91 -1.96 -3.07 5.82
CA LEU A 91 -2.51 -3.60 4.58
C LEU A 91 -1.46 -3.68 3.46
N VAL A 92 -0.46 -2.79 3.45
CA VAL A 92 0.63 -2.83 2.46
C VAL A 92 1.70 -3.85 2.85
N LEU A 93 2.03 -3.98 4.13
CA LEU A 93 3.03 -4.94 4.61
C LEU A 93 2.51 -6.39 4.51
N ALA A 94 1.25 -6.61 4.88
CA ALA A 94 0.62 -7.92 4.92
C ALA A 94 -0.77 -7.92 4.23
N PRO A 95 -0.85 -7.68 2.91
CA PRO A 95 -2.09 -7.84 2.18
C PRO A 95 -2.42 -9.32 1.98
N PRO A 96 -3.70 -9.71 2.11
CA PRO A 96 -4.63 -9.33 3.16
C PRO A 96 -4.47 -10.21 4.41
N PHE A 97 -4.82 -9.68 5.59
CA PHE A 97 -4.75 -10.36 6.90
C PHE A 97 -5.53 -11.67 7.01
N SER A 98 -6.34 -12.01 6.00
CA SER A 98 -7.12 -13.23 5.93
C SER A 98 -7.04 -13.84 4.53
N PRO A 99 -6.72 -15.14 4.40
CA PRO A 99 -6.80 -15.87 3.13
C PRO A 99 -8.17 -15.76 2.45
N MET A 100 -9.25 -15.56 3.22
CA MET A 100 -10.60 -15.34 2.68
C MET A 100 -10.70 -14.02 1.91
N LEU A 101 -10.11 -12.95 2.43
CA LEU A 101 -10.08 -11.66 1.74
C LEU A 101 -9.21 -11.73 0.49
N GLU A 102 -8.14 -12.51 0.52
CA GLU A 102 -7.31 -12.75 -0.65
C GLU A 102 -8.11 -13.45 -1.74
N ALA A 103 -8.80 -14.53 -1.39
CA ALA A 103 -9.68 -15.25 -2.30
C ALA A 103 -10.79 -14.35 -2.85
N LEU A 104 -11.39 -13.48 -2.02
CA LEU A 104 -12.41 -12.53 -2.46
C LEU A 104 -11.86 -11.51 -3.46
N ILE A 105 -10.74 -10.88 -3.15
CA ILE A 105 -10.05 -9.91 -4.01
C ILE A 105 -9.70 -10.55 -5.36
N GLN A 106 -9.23 -11.80 -5.33
CA GLN A 106 -8.83 -12.53 -6.54
C GLN A 106 -10.02 -13.11 -7.31
N SER A 107 -11.16 -13.32 -6.67
CA SER A 107 -12.36 -13.86 -7.33
C SER A 107 -13.09 -12.86 -8.22
N SER A 108 -12.83 -11.56 -8.06
CA SER A 108 -13.53 -10.51 -8.79
C SER A 108 -12.65 -9.29 -9.01
N ALA A 109 -12.53 -8.86 -10.28
CA ALA A 109 -11.85 -7.63 -10.62
C ALA A 109 -12.44 -6.41 -9.88
N ILE A 110 -13.76 -6.42 -9.61
CA ILE A 110 -14.42 -5.36 -8.84
C ILE A 110 -13.90 -5.34 -7.40
N ALA A 111 -13.75 -6.50 -6.77
CA ALA A 111 -13.19 -6.59 -5.42
C ALA A 111 -11.74 -6.11 -5.36
N GLY A 112 -10.94 -6.45 -6.38
CA GLY A 112 -9.58 -5.91 -6.55
C GLY A 112 -9.55 -4.39 -6.72
N ILE A 113 -10.46 -3.81 -7.51
CA ILE A 113 -10.56 -2.35 -7.68
C ILE A 113 -10.95 -1.68 -6.36
N ILE A 114 -11.88 -2.26 -5.60
CA ILE A 114 -12.25 -1.75 -4.27
C ILE A 114 -11.03 -1.79 -3.33
N ALA A 115 -10.28 -2.89 -3.32
CA ALA A 115 -9.07 -3.01 -2.52
C ALA A 115 -8.02 -1.95 -2.89
N LEU A 116 -7.82 -1.70 -4.20
CA LEU A 116 -6.96 -0.64 -4.70
C LEU A 116 -7.42 0.74 -4.22
N VAL A 117 -8.72 1.06 -4.31
CA VAL A 117 -9.28 2.34 -3.85
C VAL A 117 -9.06 2.51 -2.35
N VAL A 118 -9.32 1.48 -1.55
CA VAL A 118 -9.11 1.53 -0.09
C VAL A 118 -7.64 1.74 0.27
N GLN A 119 -6.73 1.00 -0.36
CA GLN A 119 -5.28 1.20 -0.13
C GLN A 119 -4.82 2.59 -0.55
N SER A 120 -5.27 3.07 -1.72
CA SER A 120 -4.91 4.39 -2.24
C SER A 120 -5.46 5.52 -1.36
N ALA A 121 -6.70 5.40 -0.90
CA ALA A 121 -7.31 6.36 0.04
C ALA A 121 -6.55 6.41 1.36
N GLY A 122 -6.09 5.26 1.86
CA GLY A 122 -5.21 5.18 3.03
C GLY A 122 -3.91 5.96 2.83
N PHE A 123 -3.24 5.75 1.68
CA PHE A 123 -2.02 6.48 1.33
C PHE A 123 -2.24 7.99 1.23
N TYR A 124 -3.31 8.45 0.57
CA TYR A 124 -3.62 9.87 0.48
C TYR A 124 -3.99 10.47 1.83
N THR A 125 -4.63 9.70 2.71
CA THR A 125 -4.88 10.15 4.09
C THR A 125 -3.57 10.35 4.83
N LEU A 126 -2.62 9.40 4.73
CA LEU A 126 -1.26 9.54 5.29
C LEU A 126 -0.53 10.77 4.73
N SER A 127 -0.64 10.99 3.43
CA SER A 127 -0.01 12.14 2.75
C SER A 127 -0.63 13.48 3.18
N TYR A 128 -1.85 13.48 3.71
CA TYR A 128 -2.55 14.69 4.15
C TYR A 128 -2.46 14.93 5.67
N LEU A 129 -1.82 14.02 6.41
CA LEU A 129 -1.66 14.13 7.86
C LEU A 129 -0.44 14.97 8.28
N GLY A 130 0.37 15.45 7.33
CA GLY A 130 1.42 16.47 7.54
C GLY A 130 0.92 17.91 7.50
#